data_AF-A7S7L3-F1
#
_entry.id   AF-A7S7L3-F1
#
_cell.length_a   1.000
_cell.length_b   1.000
_cell.length_c   1.000
_cell.angle_alpha   90.00
_cell.angle_beta   90.00
_cell.angle_gamma   90.00
#
_symmetry.space_group_name_H-M   'P 1'
#
loop_
_entity.id
_entity.type
_entity.pdbx_description
1 polymer ?
#
loop_
_entity_poly.entity_id
_entity_poly.type
_entity_poly.pdbx_seq_one_letter_code
_entity_poly.pdbx_strand_id
1 'polypeptide(L)'
;CASWAAQGECSRNKKFMSTHCQVSCELCSQWSTGKSTSVILHLAVCEDSNRYCTKWSRAGYCQSIPSYMKHYCAKSCRSCGGGG
;
A
#
# COMPACT_ATOMS: atom_id res chain seq x y z
N CYS A 1 -11.95 25.88 -4.04
CA CYS A 1 -11.45 25.16 -2.85
C CYS A 1 -10.40 25.94 -2.06
N ALA A 2 -9.34 26.50 -2.67
CA ALA A 2 -8.29 27.25 -1.94
C ALA A 2 -8.81 28.40 -1.06
N SER A 3 -9.69 29.25 -1.58
CA SER A 3 -10.28 30.36 -0.80
C SER A 3 -11.11 29.89 0.39
N TRP A 4 -11.85 28.79 0.23
CA TRP A 4 -12.63 28.17 1.31
C TRP A 4 -11.73 27.52 2.36
N ALA A 5 -10.65 26.85 1.93
CA ALA A 5 -9.64 26.34 2.83
C ALA A 5 -8.99 27.48 3.66
N ALA A 6 -8.64 28.60 3.03
CA ALA A 6 -8.12 29.79 3.71
C ALA A 6 -9.11 30.42 4.70
N GLN A 7 -10.42 30.23 4.48
CA GLN A 7 -11.49 30.66 5.38
C GLN A 7 -11.79 29.66 6.52
N GLY A 8 -11.04 28.55 6.59
CA GLY A 8 -11.18 27.54 7.64
C GLY A 8 -12.27 26.50 7.35
N GLU A 9 -12.76 26.40 6.12
CA GLU A 9 -13.83 25.46 5.75
C GLU A 9 -13.38 24.00 5.88
N CYS A 10 -12.08 23.72 5.85
CA CYS A 10 -11.53 22.38 6.11
C CYS A 10 -11.94 21.85 7.50
N SER A 11 -12.15 22.74 8.47
CA SER A 11 -12.63 22.39 9.81
C SER A 11 -14.15 22.54 9.94
N ARG A 12 -14.71 23.64 9.42
CA ARG A 12 -16.14 23.96 9.58
C ARG A 12 -17.06 23.12 8.71
N ASN A 13 -16.62 22.79 7.50
CA ASN A 13 -17.37 22.01 6.52
C ASN A 13 -16.55 20.79 6.07
N LYS A 14 -15.98 20.10 7.05
CA LYS A 14 -15.04 19.00 6.85
C LYS A 14 -15.55 17.94 5.86
N LYS A 15 -16.83 17.55 5.94
CA LYS A 15 -17.39 16.49 5.07
C LYS A 15 -17.44 16.90 3.60
N PHE A 16 -17.88 18.13 3.32
CA PHE A 16 -17.89 18.64 1.95
C PHE A 16 -16.46 18.85 1.44
N MET A 17 -15.61 19.46 2.26
CA MET A 17 -14.22 19.75 1.89
C MET A 17 -13.39 18.47 1.71
N SER A 18 -13.63 17.42 2.51
CA SER A 18 -12.98 16.11 2.37
C SER A 18 -13.48 15.31 1.17
N THR A 19 -14.59 15.72 0.54
CA THR A 19 -15.15 15.03 -0.63
C THR A 19 -14.81 15.77 -1.91
N HIS A 20 -14.85 17.10 -1.89
CA HIS A 20 -14.73 17.93 -3.09
C HIS A 20 -13.49 18.83 -3.12
N CYS A 21 -12.79 19.00 -2.00
CA CYS A 21 -11.67 19.94 -1.84
C CYS A 21 -10.46 19.32 -1.11
N GLN A 22 -10.24 18.02 -1.28
CA GLN A 22 -9.25 17.23 -0.55
C GLN A 22 -7.84 17.83 -0.60
N VAL A 23 -7.39 18.24 -1.78
CA VAL A 23 -6.06 18.85 -1.99
C VAL A 23 -5.93 20.16 -1.19
N SER A 24 -6.95 21.01 -1.22
CA SER A 24 -6.92 22.30 -0.52
C SER A 24 -6.95 22.16 1.00
N CYS A 25 -7.36 21.01 1.53
CA CYS A 25 -7.29 20.69 2.95
C CYS A 25 -6.13 19.76 3.30
N GLU A 26 -5.17 19.59 2.39
CA GLU A 26 -3.97 18.76 2.56
C GLU A 26 -4.30 17.28 2.88
N LEU A 27 -5.52 16.85 2.53
CA LEU A 27 -6.02 15.49 2.73
C LEU A 27 -5.52 14.50 1.67
N CYS A 28 -4.78 14.96 0.66
CA CYS A 28 -4.19 14.10 -0.36
C CYS A 28 -2.80 13.54 0.04
N SER A 29 -2.22 13.98 1.15
CA SER A 29 -0.92 13.48 1.65
C SER A 29 -0.97 12.07 2.25
N GLN A 30 -2.17 11.54 2.48
CA GLN A 30 -2.41 10.21 3.06
C GLN A 30 -2.41 9.08 2.01
N TRP A 31 -2.09 9.38 0.75
CA TRP A 31 -1.88 8.40 -0.33
C TRP A 31 -0.40 8.03 -0.55
N SER A 32 0.55 8.87 -0.11
CA SER A 32 1.99 8.67 -0.43
C SER A 32 2.79 7.95 0.65
N THR A 33 2.18 7.62 1.79
CA THR A 33 2.77 6.74 2.79
C THR A 33 1.73 5.70 3.13
N GLY A 34 2.00 4.44 2.76
CA GLY A 34 1.12 3.27 2.92
C GLY A 34 0.70 2.97 4.36
N LYS A 35 -0.11 3.85 4.94
CA LYS A 35 -0.79 3.73 6.23
C LYS A 35 -2.19 4.34 6.07
N SER A 36 -2.98 3.69 5.22
CA SER A 36 -4.43 3.88 5.22
C SER A 36 -5.00 3.15 6.42
N THR A 37 -5.36 3.91 7.45
CA THR A 37 -6.17 3.44 8.57
C THR A 37 -7.61 3.27 8.08
N SER A 38 -7.85 2.19 7.33
CA SER A 38 -9.18 1.66 7.03
C SER A 38 -9.07 0.18 6.66
N VAL A 39 -9.12 -0.64 7.71
CA VAL A 39 -9.58 -2.04 7.77
C VAL A 39 -8.85 -3.13 6.94
N ILE A 40 -8.06 -2.84 5.91
CA ILE A 40 -7.28 -3.87 5.19
C ILE A 40 -5.88 -3.31 4.92
N LEU A 41 -5.06 -3.21 5.99
CA LEU A 41 -3.63 -3.09 5.81
C LEU A 41 -3.18 -4.40 5.17
N HIS A 42 -3.04 -4.40 3.84
CA HIS A 42 -2.08 -5.26 3.14
C HIS A 42 -0.68 -4.90 3.64
N LEU A 43 -0.40 -5.18 4.92
CA LEU A 43 0.82 -5.86 5.29
C LEU A 43 0.85 -7.02 4.30
N ALA A 44 1.66 -6.91 3.26
CA ALA A 44 1.95 -8.06 2.42
C ALA A 44 2.46 -9.11 3.40
N VAL A 45 1.58 -10.03 3.81
CA VAL A 45 1.95 -11.08 4.75
C VAL A 45 3.09 -11.79 4.06
N CYS A 46 4.26 -11.74 4.70
CA CYS A 46 5.45 -12.38 4.19
C CYS A 46 5.32 -13.88 4.40
N GLU A 47 4.50 -14.50 3.57
CA GLU A 47 4.26 -15.92 3.60
C GLU A 47 4.33 -16.51 2.20
N ASP A 48 4.46 -17.82 2.18
CA ASP A 48 4.36 -18.60 0.97
C ASP A 48 2.93 -19.13 0.86
N SER A 49 2.21 -18.72 -0.17
CA SER A 49 0.85 -19.18 -0.44
C SER A 49 0.81 -20.54 -1.13
N ASN A 50 1.96 -21.05 -1.59
CA ASN A 50 2.05 -22.34 -2.27
C ASN A 50 2.98 -23.31 -1.54
N ARG A 51 2.51 -24.53 -1.28
CA ARG A 51 3.30 -25.60 -0.64
C ARG A 51 4.60 -25.96 -1.39
N TYR A 52 4.67 -25.66 -2.69
CA TYR A 52 5.85 -25.93 -3.53
C TYR A 52 6.88 -24.78 -3.54
N CYS A 53 6.62 -23.66 -2.85
CA CYS A 53 7.52 -22.50 -2.85
C CYS A 53 8.96 -22.86 -2.46
N THR A 54 9.15 -23.72 -1.46
CA THR A 54 10.49 -24.22 -1.07
C THR A 54 11.20 -24.96 -2.21
N LYS A 55 10.47 -25.80 -2.94
CA LYS A 55 11.02 -26.58 -4.07
C LYS A 55 11.38 -25.65 -5.23
N TRP A 56 10.48 -24.74 -5.59
CA TRP A 56 10.68 -23.81 -6.71
C TRP A 56 11.76 -22.77 -6.42
N SER A 57 11.83 -22.25 -5.19
CA SER A 57 12.90 -21.35 -4.76
C SER A 57 14.27 -22.03 -4.92
N ARG A 58 14.42 -23.28 -4.45
CA ARG A 58 15.65 -24.07 -4.64
C ARG A 58 15.96 -24.39 -6.10
N ALA A 59 14.93 -24.51 -6.94
CA ALA A 59 15.08 -24.72 -8.37
C ALA A 59 15.38 -23.42 -9.15
N GLY A 60 15.55 -22.28 -8.48
CA GLY A 60 15.91 -21.00 -9.11
C GLY A 60 14.72 -20.22 -9.70
N TYR A 61 13.48 -20.56 -9.32
CA TYR A 61 12.30 -19.91 -9.88
C TYR A 61 12.18 -18.46 -9.40
N CYS A 62 12.84 -18.09 -8.30
CA CYS A 62 12.91 -16.69 -7.86
C CYS A 62 13.55 -15.78 -8.92
N GLN A 63 14.47 -16.32 -9.73
CA GLN A 63 15.15 -15.63 -10.81
C GLN A 63 14.44 -15.86 -12.15
N SER A 64 13.98 -17.08 -12.42
CA SER A 64 13.35 -17.42 -13.70
C SER A 64 11.91 -16.90 -13.84
N ILE A 65 11.16 -16.84 -12.73
CA ILE A 65 9.74 -16.42 -12.70
C ILE A 65 9.49 -15.47 -11.50
N PRO A 66 10.18 -14.32 -11.46
CA PRO A 66 10.19 -13.44 -10.30
C PRO A 66 8.80 -12.89 -9.96
N SER A 67 7.98 -12.55 -10.95
CA SER A 67 6.63 -11.99 -10.70
C SER A 67 5.72 -13.00 -9.99
N TYR A 68 5.70 -14.25 -10.45
CA TYR A 68 4.91 -15.31 -9.81
C TYR A 68 5.42 -15.61 -8.41
N MET A 69 6.75 -15.77 -8.28
CA MET A 69 7.35 -16.12 -7.00
C MET A 69 7.24 -14.98 -5.98
N LYS A 70 7.30 -13.71 -6.38
CA LYS A 70 7.10 -12.58 -5.47
C LYS A 70 5.66 -12.50 -4.96
N HIS A 71 4.70 -12.91 -5.78
CA HIS A 71 3.28 -12.87 -5.39
C HIS A 71 2.88 -14.06 -4.51
N TYR A 72 3.32 -15.28 -4.86
CA TYR A 72 2.89 -16.50 -4.17
C TYR A 72 3.93 -17.11 -3.23
N CYS A 73 5.20 -16.75 -3.38
CA CYS A 73 6.34 -17.36 -2.69
C CYS A 73 7.30 -16.30 -2.13
N ALA A 74 6.74 -15.17 -1.67
CA ALA A 74 7.50 -13.99 -1.26
C ALA A 74 8.52 -14.33 -0.18
N LYS A 75 8.15 -15.19 0.78
CA LYS A 75 9.01 -15.66 1.88
C LYS A 75 10.13 -16.56 1.37
N SER A 76 9.80 -17.57 0.56
CA SER A 76 10.75 -18.50 -0.04
C SER A 76 11.77 -17.82 -0.95
N CYS A 77 11.39 -16.72 -1.60
CA CYS A 77 12.30 -15.90 -2.42
C CYS A 77 12.90 -14.71 -1.69
N ARG A 78 12.69 -14.59 -0.37
CA ARG A 78 13.21 -13.49 0.46
C ARG A 78 12.88 -12.11 -0.12
N SER A 79 11.74 -12.00 -0.81
CA SER A 79 11.30 -10.75 -1.44
C SER A 79 10.43 -9.90 -0.51
N CYS A 80 10.31 -10.30 0.76
CA CYS A 80 9.63 -9.54 1.77
C CYS A 80 10.52 -8.36 2.20
N GLY A 81 10.29 -7.20 1.60
CA GLY A 81 11.13 -6.02 1.83
C GLY A 81 10.56 -4.79 1.15
N GLY A 82 9.34 -4.39 1.55
CA GLY A 82 8.87 -3.02 1.35
C GLY A 82 9.17 -2.22 2.62
N GLY A 83 10.32 -1.53 2.65
CA GLY A 83 10.75 -0.73 3.79
C GLY A 83 12.11 -0.10 3.55
N GLY A 84 12.12 0.93 2.70
CA GLY A 84 13.11 2.02 2.72
C GLY A 84 12.42 3.28 3.19
#